data_AF-A0A3B8X7A5-F1
#
_entry.id   AF-A0A3B8X7A5-F1
#
_cell.length_a   1.000
_cell.length_b   1.000
_cell.length_c   1.000
_cell.angle_alpha   90.00
_cell.angle_beta   90.00
_cell.angle_gamma   90.00
#
_symmetry.space_group_name_H-M   'P 1'
#
loop_
_entity.id
_entity.type
_entity.pdbx_description
1 polymer ?
#
loop_
_entity_poly.entity_id
_entity_poly.type
_entity_poly.pdbx_seq_one_letter_code
_entity_poly.pdbx_strand_id
1 'polypeptide(L)'
;MASNACPSKSPPESLSAFPAKKSASRCSPSATINHRPPMMKRFLLTILLSAGLTLPAGAQRYSVGTNAVDWMALGTLNAEASAAVSPKVSLHAGAALNPWTFRAGKPESQMQMRHNSYWGGLRWWPWHVYSGWWAGASLRYSVYNGGGVLSRESEEGDAFGMGLWGGYSVMLSSLWNLDLGLGAWGGWKKYTRYACPVCGLTLETGEKLFWLPDARIAIQLIF
;
A
#
# COMPACT_ATOMS: atom_id res chain seq x y z
N MET A 1 -31.48 -18.85 38.93
CA MET A 1 -30.88 -19.94 38.13
C MET A 1 -31.69 -21.20 38.37
N ALA A 2 -32.69 -21.45 37.53
CA ALA A 2 -33.48 -22.68 37.54
C ALA A 2 -33.27 -23.32 36.16
N SER A 3 -32.76 -24.55 36.18
CA SER A 3 -32.39 -25.37 35.03
C SER A 3 -33.62 -26.01 34.41
N ASN A 4 -33.88 -25.74 33.12
CA ASN A 4 -34.80 -26.52 32.31
C ASN A 4 -34.02 -27.54 31.48
N ALA A 5 -34.22 -28.82 31.78
CA ALA A 5 -33.77 -29.94 30.97
C ALA A 5 -34.92 -30.43 30.08
N CYS A 6 -34.65 -30.65 28.79
CA CYS A 6 -35.59 -31.23 27.83
C CYS A 6 -35.76 -32.74 28.03
N PRO A 7 -36.93 -33.33 27.73
CA PRO A 7 -37.18 -34.77 27.81
C PRO A 7 -37.23 -35.45 26.42
N SER A 8 -36.74 -36.70 26.32
CA SER A 8 -37.21 -37.67 25.32
C SER A 8 -36.90 -39.11 25.79
N LYS A 9 -37.92 -39.82 26.28
CA LYS A 9 -38.62 -40.95 25.63
C LYS A 9 -37.73 -42.14 25.19
N SER A 10 -37.71 -43.17 26.03
CA SER A 10 -37.78 -44.61 25.63
C SER A 10 -39.25 -44.97 25.25
N PRO A 11 -39.63 -46.12 24.62
CA PRO A 11 -39.13 -47.52 24.77
C PRO A 11 -39.24 -48.35 23.44
N PRO A 12 -39.41 -49.71 23.40
CA PRO A 12 -39.03 -50.81 24.31
C PRO A 12 -38.14 -51.91 23.66
N GLU A 13 -37.64 -52.78 24.54
CA GLU A 13 -37.09 -54.12 24.31
C GLU A 13 -37.99 -55.08 23.49
N SER A 14 -37.38 -55.86 22.58
CA SER A 14 -37.72 -57.28 22.42
C SER A 14 -36.59 -58.09 21.75
N LEU A 15 -36.04 -59.02 22.56
CA LEU A 15 -35.67 -60.42 22.27
C LEU A 15 -35.07 -60.83 20.91
N SER A 16 -33.82 -61.34 20.95
CA SER A 16 -33.45 -62.76 20.69
C SER A 16 -32.12 -62.97 19.93
N ALA A 17 -31.13 -63.46 20.69
CA ALA A 17 -30.17 -64.55 20.45
C ALA A 17 -29.49 -64.85 19.06
N PHE A 18 -28.17 -65.11 19.15
CA PHE A 18 -27.27 -65.95 18.31
C PHE A 18 -26.47 -65.31 17.14
N PRO A 19 -25.27 -65.86 16.78
CA PRO A 19 -24.01 -65.14 17.01
C PRO A 19 -23.21 -64.72 15.76
N ALA A 20 -22.28 -63.79 16.01
CA ALA A 20 -20.99 -63.53 15.35
C ALA A 20 -20.78 -64.02 13.89
N LYS A 21 -20.87 -63.08 12.94
CA LYS A 21 -20.08 -63.10 11.70
C LYS A 21 -19.10 -61.93 11.70
N LYS A 22 -17.80 -62.22 11.82
CA LYS A 22 -16.71 -61.27 11.53
C LYS A 22 -16.75 -60.96 10.02
N SER A 23 -17.15 -59.74 9.67
CA SER A 23 -16.97 -59.18 8.33
C SER A 23 -15.87 -58.13 8.41
N ALA A 24 -14.73 -58.43 7.80
CA ALA A 24 -13.60 -57.52 7.69
C ALA A 24 -13.96 -56.38 6.73
N SER A 25 -14.27 -55.19 7.26
CA SER A 25 -14.40 -53.97 6.47
C SER A 25 -13.01 -53.40 6.20
N ARG A 26 -12.69 -53.31 4.91
CA ARG A 26 -11.45 -52.85 4.33
C ARG A 26 -11.42 -51.31 4.39
N CYS A 27 -10.44 -50.72 5.09
CA CYS A 27 -10.22 -49.27 5.04
C CYS A 27 -9.76 -48.87 3.63
N SER A 28 -10.49 -47.95 3.00
CA SER A 28 -10.10 -47.30 1.74
C SER A 28 -9.25 -46.07 2.05
N PRO A 29 -8.09 -45.85 1.41
CA PRO A 29 -7.30 -44.64 1.64
C PRO A 29 -7.91 -43.42 0.94
N SER A 30 -7.95 -42.29 1.65
CA SER A 30 -8.37 -40.97 1.17
C SER A 30 -7.67 -40.57 -0.14
N ALA A 31 -8.46 -40.12 -1.10
CA ALA A 31 -7.98 -39.47 -2.31
C ALA A 31 -7.36 -38.11 -1.97
N THR A 32 -6.05 -37.98 -2.18
CA THR A 32 -5.33 -36.70 -2.15
C THR A 32 -5.68 -35.90 -3.41
N ILE A 33 -6.48 -34.84 -3.25
CA ILE A 33 -6.72 -33.86 -4.31
C ILE A 33 -5.44 -33.04 -4.47
N ASN A 34 -4.67 -33.37 -5.51
CA ASN A 34 -3.52 -32.58 -5.94
C ASN A 34 -4.02 -31.28 -6.60
N HIS A 35 -4.07 -30.19 -5.83
CA HIS A 35 -4.22 -28.85 -6.39
C HIS A 35 -2.96 -28.51 -7.21
N ARG A 36 -3.01 -28.75 -8.54
CA ARG A 36 -2.03 -28.15 -9.46
C ARG A 36 -2.29 -26.64 -9.51
N PRO A 37 -1.38 -25.77 -9.05
CA PRO A 37 -1.54 -24.34 -9.23
C PRO A 37 -1.51 -24.01 -10.74
N PRO A 38 -2.31 -23.03 -11.21
CA PRO A 38 -2.46 -22.74 -12.63
C PRO A 38 -1.11 -22.32 -13.24
N MET A 39 -0.67 -23.11 -14.23
CA MET A 39 0.61 -23.01 -14.93
C MET A 39 0.87 -21.62 -15.54
N MET A 40 -0.19 -20.90 -15.94
CA MET A 40 -0.11 -19.53 -16.47
C MET A 40 0.46 -18.52 -15.47
N LYS A 41 0.17 -18.65 -14.18
CA LYS A 41 0.63 -17.67 -13.17
C LYS A 41 2.14 -17.77 -12.94
N ARG A 42 2.70 -18.98 -13.06
CA ARG A 42 4.15 -19.24 -12.98
C ARG A 42 4.86 -18.74 -14.24
N PHE A 43 4.25 -18.93 -15.42
CA PHE A 43 4.79 -18.49 -16.70
C PHE A 43 4.87 -16.96 -16.82
N LEU A 44 3.82 -16.25 -16.38
CA LEU A 44 3.82 -14.78 -16.29
C LEU A 44 4.87 -14.26 -15.30
N LEU A 45 5.01 -14.92 -14.14
CA LEU A 45 6.03 -14.55 -13.15
C LEU A 45 7.45 -14.74 -13.71
N THR A 46 7.70 -15.81 -14.46
CA THR A 46 9.00 -16.07 -15.09
C THR A 46 9.31 -15.12 -16.24
N ILE A 47 8.31 -14.70 -17.03
CA ILE A 47 8.49 -13.67 -18.07
C ILE A 47 8.79 -12.30 -17.44
N LEU A 48 8.11 -11.96 -16.34
CA LEU A 48 8.34 -10.72 -15.60
C LEU A 48 9.74 -10.72 -14.97
N LEU A 49 10.21 -11.85 -14.46
CA LEU A 49 11.56 -12.01 -13.89
C LEU A 49 12.64 -11.98 -14.98
N SER A 50 12.42 -12.60 -16.14
CA SER A 50 13.40 -12.67 -17.22
C SER A 50 13.53 -11.36 -18.00
N ALA A 51 12.45 -10.59 -18.14
CA ALA A 51 12.47 -9.24 -18.72
C ALA A 51 13.27 -8.24 -17.87
N GLY A 52 13.46 -8.50 -16.57
CA GLY A 52 14.28 -7.68 -15.68
C GLY A 52 15.80 -7.93 -15.81
N LEU A 53 16.22 -9.01 -16.47
CA LEU A 53 17.63 -9.44 -16.50
C LEU A 53 18.44 -8.92 -17.71
N THR A 54 17.82 -8.25 -18.68
CA THR A 54 18.49 -7.79 -19.92
C THR A 54 18.80 -6.29 -19.94
N LEU A 55 18.96 -5.66 -18.78
CA LEU A 55 19.47 -4.29 -18.71
C LEU A 55 21.00 -4.29 -18.88
N PRO A 56 21.57 -3.48 -19.79
CA PRO A 56 23.02 -3.39 -19.95
C PRO A 56 23.66 -2.91 -18.63
N ALA A 57 24.55 -3.73 -18.07
CA ALA A 57 25.25 -3.49 -16.80
C ALA A 57 26.48 -2.57 -17.00
N GLY A 58 26.25 -1.34 -17.48
CA GLY A 58 27.27 -0.30 -17.57
C GLY A 58 26.86 0.94 -16.79
N ALA A 59 27.56 1.23 -15.68
CA ALA A 59 27.44 2.45 -14.87
C ALA A 59 25.99 2.85 -14.51
N GLN A 60 25.27 1.97 -13.80
CA GLN A 60 23.96 2.31 -13.25
C GLN A 60 24.14 3.30 -12.11
N ARG A 61 23.69 4.54 -12.34
CA ARG A 61 23.63 5.58 -11.31
C ARG A 61 22.40 5.36 -10.46
N TYR A 62 22.56 5.45 -9.15
CA TYR A 62 21.46 5.38 -8.21
C TYR A 62 21.30 6.69 -7.47
N SER A 63 20.10 6.99 -7.00
CA SER A 63 19.89 8.04 -6.01
C SER A 63 19.03 7.54 -4.86
N VAL A 64 19.30 8.07 -3.68
CA VAL A 64 18.41 7.96 -2.52
C VAL A 64 18.14 9.36 -2.02
N GLY A 65 16.88 9.69 -1.76
CA GLY A 65 16.52 11.02 -1.35
C GLY A 65 15.30 11.07 -0.46
N THR A 66 15.05 12.28 0.01
CA THR A 66 13.96 12.61 0.93
C THR A 66 13.44 14.00 0.62
N ASN A 67 12.16 14.22 0.84
CA ASN A 67 11.39 15.41 0.49
C ASN A 67 11.11 16.24 1.74
N ALA A 68 11.57 17.50 1.73
CA ALA A 68 11.37 18.44 2.82
C ALA A 68 9.91 18.90 2.94
N VAL A 69 9.12 18.90 1.85
CA VAL A 69 7.70 19.27 1.89
C VAL A 69 6.93 18.30 2.80
N ASP A 70 7.22 17.00 2.69
CA ASP A 70 6.62 15.98 3.54
C ASP A 70 7.07 16.13 5.01
N TRP A 71 8.33 16.50 5.26
CA TRP A 71 8.81 16.78 6.63
C TRP A 71 8.05 17.93 7.28
N MET A 72 7.71 18.97 6.51
CA MET A 72 6.89 20.09 6.99
C MET A 72 5.44 19.68 7.23
N ALA A 73 4.95 18.63 6.57
CA ALA A 73 3.63 18.05 6.79
C ALA A 73 3.62 17.18 8.05
N LEU A 74 3.70 17.83 9.23
CA LEU A 74 3.66 17.21 10.56
C LEU A 74 4.76 16.18 10.82
N GLY A 75 5.90 16.27 10.14
CA GLY A 75 7.05 15.41 10.35
C GLY A 75 7.14 14.19 9.43
N THR A 76 6.27 14.07 8.42
CA THR A 76 6.13 12.86 7.56
C THR A 76 7.47 12.30 7.10
N LEU A 77 7.81 11.12 7.63
CA LEU A 77 9.04 10.41 7.27
C LEU A 77 8.88 9.90 5.85
N ASN A 78 9.81 10.22 4.97
CA ASN A 78 9.73 9.79 3.59
C ASN A 78 11.11 9.47 3.03
N ALA A 79 11.15 8.52 2.11
CA ALA A 79 12.36 8.13 1.39
C ALA A 79 11.98 7.67 -0.02
N GLU A 80 12.85 7.98 -0.97
CA GLU A 80 12.72 7.56 -2.36
C GLU A 80 14.07 7.05 -2.86
N ALA A 81 14.05 5.92 -3.56
CA ALA A 81 15.20 5.40 -4.30
C ALA A 81 14.94 5.52 -5.80
N SER A 82 15.98 5.81 -6.57
CA SER A 82 15.95 5.88 -8.02
C SER A 82 17.12 5.14 -8.64
N ALA A 83 16.90 4.58 -9.83
CA ALA A 83 17.92 3.93 -10.64
C ALA A 83 17.83 4.41 -12.09
N ALA A 84 18.96 4.82 -12.66
CA ALA A 84 19.07 5.13 -14.08
C ALA A 84 18.94 3.86 -14.93
N VAL A 85 17.99 3.84 -15.86
CA VAL A 85 17.82 2.73 -16.84
C VAL A 85 18.38 3.10 -18.22
N SER A 86 18.50 4.39 -18.51
CA SER A 86 19.18 4.92 -19.69
C SER A 86 19.78 6.29 -19.37
N PRO A 87 20.58 6.91 -20.25
CA PRO A 87 21.11 8.26 -20.03
C PRO A 87 20.03 9.34 -19.83
N LYS A 88 18.78 9.06 -20.23
CA LYS A 88 17.65 10.00 -20.21
C LYS A 88 16.45 9.53 -19.40
N VAL A 89 16.51 8.34 -18.80
CA VAL A 89 15.37 7.78 -18.06
C VAL A 89 15.86 7.14 -16.76
N SER A 90 15.15 7.43 -15.68
CA SER A 90 15.35 6.80 -14.37
C SER A 90 14.04 6.28 -13.82
N LEU A 91 14.04 5.08 -13.26
CA LEU A 91 12.93 4.57 -12.46
C LEU A 91 13.07 5.05 -11.02
N HIS A 92 11.96 5.24 -10.32
CA HIS A 92 11.97 5.61 -8.91
C HIS A 92 10.83 4.94 -8.15
N ALA A 93 11.06 4.66 -6.88
CA ALA A 93 10.05 4.17 -5.97
C ALA A 93 10.32 4.73 -4.56
N GLY A 94 9.26 4.98 -3.80
CA GLY A 94 9.40 5.58 -2.48
C GLY A 94 8.19 5.33 -1.60
N ALA A 95 8.35 5.71 -0.34
CA ALA A 95 7.32 5.64 0.67
C ALA A 95 7.36 6.87 1.58
N ALA A 96 6.19 7.24 2.11
CA ALA A 96 6.00 8.28 3.11
C ALA A 96 5.08 7.76 4.21
N LEU A 97 5.48 7.95 5.46
CA LEU A 97 4.83 7.41 6.65
C LEU A 97 4.66 8.55 7.67
N ASN A 98 3.41 8.79 8.05
CA ASN A 98 3.04 9.71 9.11
C ASN A 98 2.24 8.95 10.18
N PRO A 99 2.83 8.66 11.35
CA PRO A 99 2.14 7.98 12.42
C PRO A 99 1.51 8.93 13.46
N TRP A 100 1.67 10.26 13.35
CA TRP A 100 1.39 11.15 14.47
C TRP A 100 -0.11 11.36 14.73
N THR A 101 -0.43 11.32 16.01
CA THR A 101 -1.71 11.77 16.55
C THR A 101 -1.42 12.69 17.72
N PHE A 102 -1.94 13.89 17.64
CA PHE A 102 -1.81 14.90 18.67
C PHE A 102 -3.02 14.84 19.59
N ARG A 103 -2.78 14.93 20.91
CA ARG A 103 -3.83 14.94 21.95
C ARG A 103 -4.74 13.70 21.89
N ALA A 104 -4.14 12.53 21.67
CA ALA A 104 -4.82 11.24 21.63
C ALA A 104 -5.67 11.00 22.89
N GLY A 105 -6.87 10.43 22.71
CA GLY A 105 -7.78 10.07 23.80
C GLY A 105 -8.68 11.20 24.30
N LYS A 106 -8.56 12.42 23.74
CA LYS A 106 -9.47 13.54 24.04
C LYS A 106 -10.36 13.84 22.82
N PRO A 107 -11.62 13.36 22.77
CA PRO A 107 -12.48 13.48 21.60
C PRO A 107 -12.66 14.89 21.06
N GLU A 108 -12.57 15.90 21.94
CA GLU A 108 -12.80 17.30 21.59
C GLU A 108 -11.57 17.99 21.00
N SER A 109 -10.39 17.38 21.12
CA SER A 109 -9.12 18.03 20.76
C SER A 109 -8.12 17.12 20.04
N GLN A 110 -8.49 15.87 19.82
CA GLN A 110 -7.64 14.90 19.13
C GLN A 110 -7.52 15.30 17.66
N MET A 111 -6.28 15.54 17.24
CA MET A 111 -5.94 15.83 15.86
C MET A 111 -5.08 14.69 15.31
N GLN A 112 -5.50 14.08 14.21
CA GLN A 112 -4.80 12.97 13.59
C GLN A 112 -4.60 13.25 12.10
N MET A 113 -3.40 12.96 11.62
CA MET A 113 -3.01 13.07 10.20
C MET A 113 -2.17 11.86 9.84
N ARG A 114 -2.71 10.67 10.06
CA ARG A 114 -1.99 9.43 9.80
C ARG A 114 -2.10 9.10 8.33
N HIS A 115 -0.99 8.79 7.68
CA HIS A 115 -1.04 8.26 6.33
C HIS A 115 0.21 7.47 5.99
N ASN A 116 0.03 6.48 5.12
CA ASN A 116 1.09 5.69 4.52
C ASN A 116 0.92 5.75 3.01
N SER A 117 1.87 6.37 2.33
CA SER A 117 1.87 6.52 0.88
C SER A 117 3.05 5.77 0.27
N TYR A 118 2.79 5.09 -0.84
CA TYR A 118 3.80 4.37 -1.63
C TYR A 118 3.67 4.81 -3.07
N TRP A 119 4.79 5.01 -3.75
CA TRP A 119 4.78 5.38 -5.17
C TRP A 119 5.88 4.67 -5.93
N GLY A 120 5.63 4.51 -7.23
CA GLY A 120 6.56 3.92 -8.18
C GLY A 120 6.33 4.48 -9.58
N GLY A 121 7.39 4.87 -10.26
CA GLY A 121 7.30 5.57 -11.52
C GLY A 121 8.61 5.74 -12.25
N LEU A 122 8.60 6.66 -13.21
CA LEU A 122 9.74 7.01 -14.04
C LEU A 122 9.90 8.52 -14.14
N ARG A 123 11.13 8.96 -14.37
CA ARG A 123 11.49 10.32 -14.75
C ARG A 123 12.25 10.28 -16.07
N TRP A 124 11.87 11.16 -16.97
CA TRP A 124 12.55 11.46 -18.21
C TRP A 124 13.36 12.75 -18.06
N TRP A 125 14.56 12.73 -18.60
CA TRP A 125 15.57 13.78 -18.52
C TRP A 125 15.94 14.18 -19.95
N PRO A 126 15.79 15.45 -20.36
CA PRO A 126 16.17 15.90 -21.69
C PRO A 126 17.68 15.74 -21.96
N TRP A 127 18.50 15.90 -20.91
CA TRP A 127 19.95 15.91 -20.97
C TRP A 127 20.58 14.64 -20.43
N HIS A 128 20.88 14.60 -19.13
CA HIS A 128 21.45 13.46 -18.42
C HIS A 128 20.64 13.19 -17.14
N VAL A 129 20.51 11.93 -16.76
CA VAL A 129 19.87 11.53 -15.49
C VAL A 129 20.51 12.29 -14.32
N TYR A 130 19.67 12.78 -13.41
CA TYR A 130 20.07 13.57 -12.24
C TYR A 130 20.72 14.92 -12.57
N SER A 131 20.39 15.52 -13.73
CA SER A 131 20.90 16.84 -14.09
C SER A 131 19.89 17.67 -14.86
N GLY A 132 19.53 18.83 -14.29
CA GLY A 132 18.69 19.83 -14.93
C GLY A 132 17.21 19.45 -14.93
N TRP A 133 16.51 19.80 -16.02
CA TRP A 133 15.07 19.56 -16.16
C TRP A 133 14.71 18.08 -16.16
N TRP A 134 13.56 17.76 -15.60
CA TRP A 134 12.97 16.43 -15.70
C TRP A 134 11.44 16.51 -15.74
N ALA A 135 10.82 15.50 -16.36
CA ALA A 135 9.39 15.25 -16.33
C ALA A 135 9.15 13.82 -15.86
N GLY A 136 8.17 13.58 -15.01
CA GLY A 136 7.95 12.29 -14.38
C GLY A 136 6.49 11.89 -14.32
N ALA A 137 6.27 10.58 -14.28
CA ALA A 137 4.97 9.98 -14.06
C ALA A 137 5.14 8.82 -13.08
N SER A 138 4.16 8.63 -12.21
CA SER A 138 4.20 7.62 -11.16
C SER A 138 2.80 7.18 -10.79
N LEU A 139 2.69 5.93 -10.38
CA LEU A 139 1.54 5.42 -9.66
C LEU A 139 1.75 5.69 -8.18
N ARG A 140 0.66 5.98 -7.45
CA ARG A 140 0.68 6.21 -6.02
C ARG A 140 -0.51 5.52 -5.36
N TYR A 141 -0.22 4.82 -4.28
CA TYR A 141 -1.19 4.23 -3.37
C TYR A 141 -1.03 4.88 -1.99
N SER A 142 -2.12 5.29 -1.36
CA SER A 142 -2.08 5.94 -0.06
C SER A 142 -3.22 5.46 0.81
N VAL A 143 -2.90 5.08 2.05
CA VAL A 143 -3.89 4.83 3.10
C VAL A 143 -3.81 5.99 4.07
N TYR A 144 -4.93 6.65 4.35
CA TYR A 144 -4.97 7.85 5.17
C TYR A 144 -6.09 7.79 6.21
N ASN A 145 -5.83 8.38 7.36
CA ASN A 145 -6.80 8.65 8.41
C ASN A 145 -6.50 10.06 8.93
N GLY A 146 -7.40 11.00 8.59
CA GLY A 146 -7.30 12.40 8.95
C GLY A 146 -8.54 12.88 9.67
N GLY A 147 -8.40 13.62 10.76
CA GLY A 147 -9.54 14.14 11.52
C GLY A 147 -9.15 15.10 12.63
N GLY A 148 -10.09 15.93 13.05
CA GLY A 148 -9.91 16.80 14.22
C GLY A 148 -9.06 18.07 14.02
N VAL A 149 -8.79 18.47 12.76
CA VAL A 149 -8.04 19.71 12.45
C VAL A 149 -8.98 20.93 12.34
N LEU A 150 -10.08 20.81 11.60
CA LEU A 150 -11.09 21.88 11.42
C LEU A 150 -12.48 21.50 11.96
N SER A 151 -12.82 20.22 11.97
CA SER A 151 -14.10 19.71 12.49
C SER A 151 -13.85 18.45 13.34
N ARG A 152 -14.85 18.04 14.13
CA ARG A 152 -14.77 16.76 14.86
C ARG A 152 -14.79 15.57 13.91
N GLU A 153 -15.18 15.72 12.66
CA GLU A 153 -15.25 14.62 11.72
C GLU A 153 -13.86 14.04 11.42
N SER A 154 -13.82 12.74 11.16
CA SER A 154 -12.63 12.02 10.71
C SER A 154 -12.94 11.31 9.41
N GLU A 155 -12.03 11.39 8.45
CA GLU A 155 -12.10 10.67 7.17
C GLU A 155 -10.97 9.63 7.16
N GLU A 156 -11.33 8.37 6.92
CA GLU A 156 -10.40 7.27 6.71
C GLU A 156 -10.62 6.67 5.32
N GLY A 157 -9.56 6.27 4.65
CA GLY A 157 -9.71 5.67 3.34
C GLY A 157 -8.41 5.27 2.68
N ASP A 158 -8.56 4.65 1.52
CA ASP A 158 -7.49 4.32 0.60
C ASP A 158 -7.68 5.09 -0.71
N ALA A 159 -6.56 5.52 -1.28
CA ALA A 159 -6.49 6.25 -2.53
C ALA A 159 -5.49 5.55 -3.45
N PHE A 160 -5.88 5.34 -4.69
CA PHE A 160 -5.02 4.83 -5.74
C PHE A 160 -5.14 5.70 -6.98
N GLY A 161 -4.00 6.06 -7.56
CA GLY A 161 -3.99 6.94 -8.71
C GLY A 161 -2.64 7.04 -9.37
N MET A 162 -2.58 8.00 -10.29
CA MET A 162 -1.37 8.37 -11.00
C MET A 162 -1.12 9.86 -10.86
N GLY A 163 0.14 10.26 -10.94
CA GLY A 163 0.49 11.66 -11.02
C GLY A 163 1.48 11.95 -12.14
N LEU A 164 1.56 13.24 -12.43
CA LEU A 164 2.49 13.83 -13.37
C LEU A 164 3.24 14.94 -12.63
N TRP A 165 4.54 15.00 -12.83
CA TRP A 165 5.42 15.97 -12.20
C TRP A 165 6.40 16.53 -13.21
N GLY A 166 6.78 17.80 -13.05
CA GLY A 166 7.86 18.44 -13.76
C GLY A 166 8.73 19.20 -12.78
N GLY A 167 10.03 19.23 -13.03
CA GLY A 167 10.96 19.85 -12.09
C GLY A 167 12.34 20.10 -12.65
N TYR A 168 13.21 20.60 -11.78
CA TYR A 168 14.59 20.91 -12.05
C TYR A 168 15.49 20.42 -10.91
N SER A 169 16.52 19.66 -11.26
CA SER A 169 17.54 19.19 -10.33
C SER A 169 18.81 20.03 -10.44
N VAL A 170 19.16 20.67 -9.32
CA VAL A 170 20.39 21.44 -9.12
C VAL A 170 21.43 20.55 -8.45
N MET A 171 22.61 20.46 -9.05
CA MET A 171 23.76 19.78 -8.44
C MET A 171 24.40 20.71 -7.42
N LEU A 172 24.35 20.34 -6.13
CA LEU A 172 24.98 21.11 -5.04
C LEU A 172 26.43 20.67 -4.81
N SER A 173 26.69 19.38 -4.99
CA SER A 173 27.98 18.71 -4.80
C SER A 173 28.08 17.52 -5.75
N SER A 174 29.23 16.86 -5.83
CA SER A 174 29.42 15.64 -6.63
C SER A 174 28.47 14.50 -6.24
N LEU A 175 28.02 14.47 -4.98
CA LEU A 175 27.09 13.45 -4.47
C LEU A 175 25.70 13.99 -4.15
N TRP A 176 25.54 15.31 -3.94
CA TRP A 176 24.28 15.87 -3.48
C TRP A 176 23.60 16.70 -4.56
N ASN A 177 22.33 16.37 -4.79
CA ASN A 177 21.43 17.15 -5.64
C ASN A 177 20.25 17.68 -4.84
N LEU A 178 19.86 18.91 -5.15
CA LEU A 178 18.58 19.49 -4.77
C LEU A 178 17.61 19.33 -5.93
N ASP A 179 16.41 18.86 -5.64
CA ASP A 179 15.39 18.57 -6.63
C ASP A 179 14.11 19.35 -6.31
N LEU A 180 13.75 20.24 -7.23
CA LEU A 180 12.59 21.11 -7.13
C LEU A 180 11.56 20.66 -8.15
N GLY A 181 10.37 20.28 -7.71
CA GLY A 181 9.32 19.77 -8.59
C GLY A 181 7.94 20.24 -8.19
N LEU A 182 7.08 20.35 -9.19
CA LEU A 182 5.65 20.59 -9.03
C LEU A 182 4.88 19.61 -9.90
N GLY A 183 3.72 19.20 -9.43
CA GLY A 183 2.89 18.25 -10.13
C GLY A 183 1.49 18.20 -9.59
N ALA A 184 0.76 17.21 -10.08
CA ALA A 184 -0.54 16.85 -9.55
C ALA A 184 -0.71 15.34 -9.68
N TRP A 185 -1.47 14.77 -8.77
CA TRP A 185 -1.88 13.38 -8.85
C TRP A 185 -3.38 13.26 -8.63
N GLY A 186 -3.97 12.26 -9.28
CA GLY A 186 -5.40 12.02 -9.22
C GLY A 186 -5.71 10.56 -9.46
N GLY A 187 -6.91 10.17 -9.08
CA GLY A 187 -7.35 8.80 -9.15
C GLY A 187 -8.63 8.59 -8.36
N TRP A 188 -8.82 7.36 -7.91
CA TRP A 188 -9.98 6.98 -7.12
C TRP A 188 -9.59 6.85 -5.66
N LYS A 189 -10.45 7.37 -4.78
CA LYS A 189 -10.34 7.13 -3.36
C LYS A 189 -11.64 6.55 -2.82
N LYS A 190 -11.53 5.52 -2.01
CA LYS A 190 -12.61 5.07 -1.15
C LYS A 190 -12.45 5.75 0.18
N TYR A 191 -13.55 6.20 0.76
CA TYR A 191 -13.51 6.95 2.00
C TYR A 191 -14.70 6.56 2.87
N THR A 192 -14.45 6.56 4.17
CA THR A 192 -15.44 6.43 5.22
C THR A 192 -15.29 7.61 6.16
N ARG A 193 -16.38 8.35 6.35
CA ARG A 193 -16.45 9.47 7.27
C ARG A 193 -17.05 9.03 8.58
N TYR A 194 -16.44 9.47 9.66
CA TYR A 194 -16.89 9.25 11.01
C TYR A 194 -17.24 10.58 11.66
N ALA A 195 -18.30 10.60 12.48
CA ALA A 195 -18.75 11.79 13.20
C ALA A 195 -17.70 12.30 14.18
N CYS A 196 -16.88 11.40 14.72
CA CYS A 196 -15.76 11.77 15.56
C CYS A 196 -14.61 10.75 15.52
N PRO A 197 -13.38 11.13 15.91
CA PRO A 197 -12.18 10.29 15.79
C PRO A 197 -12.22 9.05 16.69
N VAL A 198 -13.07 9.06 17.73
CA VAL A 198 -13.09 8.05 18.81
C VAL A 198 -14.41 7.28 18.89
N CYS A 199 -15.54 7.87 18.46
CA CYS A 199 -16.87 7.28 18.62
C CYS A 199 -17.19 6.19 17.59
N GLY A 200 -16.50 6.15 16.46
CA GLY A 200 -16.72 5.12 15.42
C GLY A 200 -18.08 5.17 14.72
N LEU A 201 -18.83 6.27 14.85
CA LEU A 201 -20.11 6.47 14.16
C LEU A 201 -19.88 6.81 12.69
N THR A 202 -20.15 5.87 11.79
CA THR A 202 -20.04 6.08 10.34
C THR A 202 -21.16 6.98 9.84
N LEU A 203 -20.79 8.08 9.18
CA LEU A 203 -21.71 9.03 8.55
C LEU A 203 -21.95 8.66 7.09
N GLU A 204 -20.86 8.43 6.35
CA GLU A 204 -20.90 8.25 4.91
C GLU A 204 -19.76 7.32 4.49
N THR A 205 -20.05 6.43 3.56
CA THR A 205 -19.04 5.62 2.88
C THR A 205 -19.26 5.80 1.39
N GLY A 206 -18.19 6.02 0.64
CA GLY A 206 -18.30 6.18 -0.80
C GLY A 206 -16.98 6.07 -1.51
N GLU A 207 -17.06 6.16 -2.84
CA GLU A 207 -15.92 6.21 -3.73
C GLU A 207 -16.03 7.49 -4.55
N LYS A 208 -14.92 8.22 -4.71
CA LYS A 208 -14.91 9.41 -5.54
C LYS A 208 -13.60 9.57 -6.29
N LEU A 209 -13.69 10.19 -7.46
CA LEU A 209 -12.53 10.70 -8.17
C LEU A 209 -11.99 11.91 -7.40
N PHE A 210 -10.67 12.03 -7.32
CA PHE A 210 -10.00 13.19 -6.74
C PHE A 210 -8.83 13.63 -7.60
N TRP A 211 -8.43 14.88 -7.43
CA TRP A 211 -7.20 15.45 -7.95
C TRP A 211 -6.59 16.33 -6.87
N LEU A 212 -5.28 16.25 -6.68
CA LEU A 212 -4.55 17.01 -5.67
C LEU A 212 -3.25 17.56 -6.28
N PRO A 213 -2.92 18.85 -6.04
CA PRO A 213 -1.60 19.36 -6.34
C PRO A 213 -0.56 18.68 -5.46
N ASP A 214 0.66 18.56 -5.98
CA ASP A 214 1.79 17.96 -5.28
C ASP A 214 3.05 18.78 -5.52
N ALA A 215 3.84 18.99 -4.48
CA ALA A 215 5.05 19.80 -4.51
C ALA A 215 6.22 19.03 -3.89
N ARG A 216 7.40 19.20 -4.49
CA ARG A 216 8.60 18.46 -4.10
C ARG A 216 9.77 19.43 -3.93
N ILE A 217 10.41 19.35 -2.77
CA ILE A 217 11.70 19.97 -2.49
C ILE A 217 12.54 18.89 -1.84
N ALA A 218 13.24 18.10 -2.66
CA ALA A 218 13.93 16.91 -2.22
C ALA A 218 15.45 17.07 -2.27
N ILE A 219 16.12 16.50 -1.28
CA ILE A 219 17.58 16.33 -1.30
C ILE A 219 17.84 14.88 -1.70
N GLN A 220 18.72 14.69 -2.68
CA GLN A 220 19.10 13.39 -3.22
C GLN A 220 20.61 13.18 -3.10
N LEU A 221 20.99 11.99 -2.64
CA LEU A 221 22.34 11.48 -2.62
C LEU A 221 22.53 10.51 -3.79
N ILE A 222 23.51 10.76 -4.64
CA ILE A 222 23.77 10.02 -5.88
C ILE A 222 24.99 9.10 -5.69
N PHE A 223 24.92 7.90 -6.25
CA PHE A 223 25.94 6.85 -6.21
C PHE A 223 26.23 6.28 -7.59
#